data_AF-F3LJX8-F1
#
_entry.id   AF-F3LJX8-F1
#
_cell.length_a   1.000
_cell.length_b   1.000
_cell.length_c   1.000
_cell.angle_alpha   90.00
_cell.angle_beta   90.00
_cell.angle_gamma   90.00
#
_symmetry.space_group_name_H-M   'P 1'
#
loop_
_entity.id
_entity.type
_entity.pdbx_description
1 polymer ?
#
loop_
_entity_poly.entity_id
_entity_poly.type
_entity_poly.pdbx_seq_one_letter_code
_entity_poly.pdbx_strand_id
1 'polypeptide(L)' 'MFTFSKKDKLKSVLIVNLRKACEIASHYSGGYSGEFLDAQEFYKALKSAVVAFENGDNSQVKDL' A
#
# COMPACT_ATOMS: atom_id res chain seq x y z
N MET A 1 -29.56 -4.80 -6.59
CA MET A 1 -28.49 -4.26 -7.46
C MET A 1 -27.64 -3.34 -6.60
N PHE A 2 -26.45 -3.77 -6.17
CA PHE A 2 -25.59 -2.94 -5.31
C PHE A 2 -24.93 -1.87 -6.17
N THR A 3 -25.32 -0.62 -6.00
CA THR A 3 -24.65 0.52 -6.63
C THR A 3 -23.34 0.76 -5.89
N PHE A 4 -22.22 0.38 -6.50
CA PHE A 4 -20.89 0.74 -6.00
C PHE A 4 -20.76 2.26 -5.97
N SER A 5 -20.41 2.83 -4.82
CA SER A 5 -20.17 4.26 -4.72
C SER A 5 -18.89 4.61 -5.48
N LYS A 6 -18.81 5.84 -6.00
CA LYS A 6 -17.58 6.39 -6.61
C LYS A 6 -16.37 6.19 -5.69
N LYS A 7 -16.59 6.28 -4.38
CA LYS A 7 -15.59 6.05 -3.33
C LYS A 7 -15.06 4.61 -3.32
N ASP A 8 -15.93 3.61 -3.49
CA ASP A 8 -15.55 2.20 -3.49
C ASP A 8 -14.72 1.86 -4.73
N LYS A 9 -15.09 2.43 -5.88
CA LYS A 9 -14.31 2.30 -7.12
C LYS A 9 -12.92 2.92 -6.98
N LEU A 10 -12.82 4.11 -6.39
CA LEU A 10 -11.53 4.76 -6.12
C LEU A 10 -10.69 3.93 -5.14
N LYS A 11 -11.29 3.40 -4.08
CA LYS A 11 -10.61 2.51 -3.12
C LYS A 11 -10.04 1.28 -3.81
N SER A 12 -10.82 0.63 -4.68
CA SER A 12 -10.36 -0.53 -5.45
C SER A 12 -9.17 -0.20 -6.36
N VAL A 13 -9.20 0.93 -7.07
CA VAL A 13 -8.09 1.37 -7.93
C VAL A 13 -6.84 1.68 -7.11
N LEU A 14 -6.99 2.34 -5.96
CA LEU A 14 -5.89 2.64 -5.05
C LEU A 14 -5.22 1.36 -4.54
N ILE A 15 -6.01 0.37 -4.10
CA ILE A 15 -5.50 -0.95 -3.67
C ILE A 15 -4.68 -1.62 -4.78
N VAL A 16 -5.17 -1.61 -6.02
CA VAL A 16 -4.45 -2.20 -7.16
C VAL A 16 -3.11 -1.52 -7.40
N ASN A 17 -3.05 -0.19 -7.34
CA ASN A 17 -1.81 0.55 -7.53
C ASN A 17 -0.82 0.31 -6.37
N LEU A 18 -1.32 0.25 -5.14
CA LEU A 18 -0.51 -0.05 -3.96
C LEU A 18 0.10 -1.47 -4.02
N ARG A 19 -0.66 -2.46 -4.49
CA ARG A 19 -0.12 -3.81 -4.73
C ARG A 19 1.00 -3.82 -5.76
N LYS A 20 0.84 -3.08 -6.86
CA LYS A 20 1.91 -2.92 -7.87
C LYS A 20 3.14 -2.26 -7.28
N ALA A 21 2.97 -1.26 -6.42
CA ALA A 21 4.08 -0.62 -5.72
C ALA A 21 4.80 -1.62 -4.78
N CYS A 22 4.07 -2.46 -4.05
CA CYS A 22 4.66 -3.55 -3.25
C CYS A 22 5.47 -4.52 -4.13
N GLU A 23 4.95 -4.90 -5.29
CA GLU A 23 5.63 -5.79 -6.23
C GLU A 23 6.94 -5.17 -6.71
N ILE A 24 6.90 -3.92 -7.17
CA ILE A 24 8.09 -3.16 -7.58
C ILE A 24 9.09 -3.10 -6.42
N ALA A 25 8.66 -2.70 -5.22
CA ALA A 25 9.53 -2.57 -4.04
C ALA A 25 10.19 -3.90 -3.65
N SER A 26 9.52 -5.04 -3.87
CA SER A 26 10.03 -6.37 -3.52
C SER A 26 11.26 -6.80 -4.33
N HIS A 27 11.50 -6.16 -5.49
CA HIS A 27 12.67 -6.43 -6.33
C HIS A 27 13.94 -5.70 -5.88
N TYR A 28 13.82 -4.78 -4.93
CA TYR A 28 14.97 -4.00 -4.43
C TYR A 28 15.45 -4.54 -3.09
N SER A 29 16.75 -4.41 -2.86
CA SER A 29 17.40 -4.75 -1.59
C SER A 29 18.52 -3.76 -1.30
N GLY A 30 18.84 -3.58 -0.01
CA GLY A 30 19.78 -2.56 0.45
C GLY A 30 19.23 -1.14 0.29
N GLY A 31 20.11 -0.14 0.46
CA GLY A 31 19.76 1.28 0.33
C GLY A 31 19.09 1.86 1.57
N TYR A 32 19.74 2.84 2.19
CA TYR A 32 19.19 3.56 3.33
C TYR A 32 18.35 4.74 2.84
N SER A 33 17.08 4.81 3.25
CA SER A 33 16.15 5.89 2.89
C SER A 33 15.96 6.93 3.98
N GLY A 34 16.71 6.86 5.09
CA GLY A 34 16.49 7.68 6.28
C GLY A 34 15.61 6.94 7.30
N GLU A 35 14.37 6.65 6.92
CA GLU A 35 13.41 5.97 7.79
C GLU A 35 13.57 4.44 7.80
N PHE A 36 14.07 3.85 6.71
CA PHE A 36 14.28 2.41 6.61
C PHE A 36 15.75 2.09 6.36
N LEU A 37 16.23 1.04 7.04
CA LEU A 37 17.61 0.57 6.95
C LEU A 37 17.92 -0.06 5.60
N ASP A 38 16.91 -0.67 4.98
CA ASP A 38 16.97 -1.20 3.63
C ASP A 38 15.61 -1.20 2.91
N ALA A 39 15.66 -1.41 1.60
CA ALA A 39 14.46 -1.53 0.76
C ALA A 39 13.55 -2.71 1.15
N GLN A 40 14.06 -3.76 1.83
CA GLN A 40 13.25 -4.89 2.27
C GLN A 40 12.38 -4.52 3.48
N GLU A 41 12.92 -3.72 4.40
CA GLU A 41 12.21 -3.16 5.53
C GLU A 41 11.09 -2.23 5.05
N PHE A 42 11.40 -1.35 4.09
CA PHE A 42 10.39 -0.53 3.42
C PHE A 42 9.30 -1.39 2.76
N TYR A 43 9.68 -2.42 1.99
CA TYR A 43 8.71 -3.32 1.37
C TYR A 43 7.80 -4.01 2.40
N LYS A 44 8.35 -4.48 3.53
CA LYS A 44 7.55 -5.11 4.60
C LYS A 44 6.57 -4.11 5.21
N ALA A 45 7.00 -2.89 5.49
CA ALA A 45 6.17 -1.84 6.05
C ALA A 45 5.04 -1.47 5.07
N LEU A 46 5.37 -1.21 3.81
CA LEU A 46 4.41 -0.92 2.75
C LEU A 46 3.39 -2.04 2.61
N LYS A 47 3.84 -3.29 2.52
CA LYS A 47 2.95 -4.46 2.41
C LYS A 47 2.00 -4.57 3.60
N SER A 48 2.48 -4.34 4.82
CA SER A 48 1.64 -4.39 6.02
C SER A 48 0.55 -3.32 5.98
N ALA A 49 0.89 -2.07 5.62
CA ALA A 49 -0.06 -0.97 5.49
C ALA A 49 -1.14 -1.24 4.42
N VAL A 50 -0.74 -1.82 3.27
CA VAL A 50 -1.68 -2.18 2.19
C VAL A 50 -2.66 -3.25 2.63
N VAL A 51 -2.20 -4.30 3.32
CA VAL A 51 -3.06 -5.35 3.86
C VAL A 51 -4.05 -4.79 4.88
N ALA A 52 -3.61 -3.91 5.77
CA ALA A 52 -4.49 -3.27 6.75
C ALA A 52 -5.56 -2.40 6.05
N PHE A 53 -5.18 -1.63 5.02
CA PHE A 53 -6.11 -0.80 4.26
C PHE A 53 -7.16 -1.61 3.48
N GLU A 54 -6.74 -2.72 2.88
CA GLU A 54 -7.63 -3.69 2.24
C GLU A 54 -8.66 -4.25 3.21
N ASN A 55 -8.24 -4.55 4.44
CA ASN A 55 -9.11 -5.07 5.51
C ASN A 55 -10.01 -4.00 6.16
N GLY A 56 -9.93 -2.74 5.71
CA GLY A 56 -10.82 -1.67 6.16
C GLY A 56 -10.19 -0.65 7.10
N ASP A 57 -8.91 -0.79 7.44
CA ASP A 57 -8.20 0.23 8.22
C ASP A 57 -7.82 1.43 7.33
N ASN A 58 -8.72 2.39 7.24
CA ASN A 58 -8.50 3.62 6.48
C ASN A 58 -7.52 4.59 7.17
N SER A 59 -6.99 4.28 8.38
CA SER A 59 -5.97 5.12 9.02
C SER A 59 -4.64 5.10 8.27
N GLN A 60 -4.35 4.02 7.55
CA GLN A 60 -3.14 3.81 6.76
C GLN A 60 -3.00 4.77 5.56
N VAL A 61 -4.07 5.48 5.20
CA VAL A 61 -4.14 6.36 4.02
C VAL A 61 -4.60 7.77 4.38
N LYS A 62 -4.55 8.14 5.67
CA LYS A 62 -5.05 9.44 6.15
C LYS A 62 -4.35 10.65 5.49
N ASP A 63 -3.11 10.46 5.07
CA ASP A 63 -2.24 11.51 4.52
C ASP A 63 -1.88 11.28 3.03
N LEU A 64 -2.58 10.35 2.35
CA LEU A 64 -2.49 10.12 0.90
C LEU A 64 -3.56 10.92 0.13
#